data_AF-A0A3B9SWG1-F1
#
_entry.id   AF-A0A3B9SWG1-F1
#
_cell.length_a   1.000
_cell.length_b   1.000
_cell.length_c   1.000
_cell.angle_alpha   90.00
_cell.angle_beta   90.00
_cell.angle_gamma   90.00
#
_symmetry.space_group_name_H-M   'P 1'
#
loop_
_entity.id
_entity.type
_entity.pdbx_description
1 polymer ?
#
loop_
_entity_poly.entity_id
_entity_poly.type
_entity_poly.pdbx_seq_one_letter_code
_entity_poly.pdbx_strand_id
1 'polypeptide(L)'
;MRECLMAYEKLFDTAMEKVCKVRFHYKNNKGEHTDRTIQPIAMLRYRNLDDGTHTYVFSFCELRREYRIFRFDRMSEVILVNETFPVKFVDVKSHLDRVEVDFDGFNLRRTKIIKYVKGMPQPKAPPTVGGEVPYGERGLKPIKPSKPLRRDSEYPKLWESPKLLNTNTPCECRSPLEEKLLSALDDDDEVYGYEIEPFKIPYWAGNKRCFYTPDLLVRYRGGRKVIVEVKSEWDMGEPLNQAKFKAIEQYTNENGYGFEVWTDRTMIPAAWKEAASSIEEPMRPIRNGKAAPAQQINWGCLAFIVAAVLFYLLMSYISR
;
A
#
# COMPACT_ATOMS: atom_id res chain seq x y z
N MET A 1 -32.43 22.94 -16.94
CA MET A 1 -31.64 22.14 -15.95
C MET A 1 -30.91 20.95 -16.59
N ARG A 2 -31.57 20.05 -17.35
CA ARG A 2 -30.90 18.89 -18.00
C ARG A 2 -29.82 19.27 -19.03
N GLU A 3 -30.03 20.30 -19.84
CA GLU A 3 -29.05 20.75 -20.84
C GLU A 3 -27.74 21.25 -20.19
N CYS A 4 -27.86 21.97 -19.07
CA CYS A 4 -26.70 22.46 -18.31
C CYS A 4 -25.91 21.31 -17.66
N LEU A 5 -26.61 20.27 -17.18
CA LEU A 5 -25.97 19.08 -16.63
C LEU A 5 -25.19 18.29 -17.69
N MET A 6 -25.74 18.16 -18.90
CA MET A 6 -25.04 17.53 -20.03
C MET A 6 -23.82 18.35 -20.49
N ALA A 7 -23.89 19.67 -20.39
CA ALA A 7 -22.74 20.54 -20.68
C ALA A 7 -21.60 20.34 -19.68
N TYR A 8 -21.91 20.21 -18.38
CA TYR A 8 -20.91 19.93 -17.35
C TYR A 8 -20.30 18.54 -17.49
N GLU A 9 -21.11 17.50 -17.78
CA GLU A 9 -20.58 16.17 -18.05
C GLU A 9 -19.55 16.19 -19.19
N LYS A 10 -19.84 16.89 -20.30
CA LYS A 10 -18.89 17.05 -21.42
C LYS A 10 -17.62 17.83 -21.05
N LEU A 11 -17.75 18.87 -20.24
CA LEU A 11 -16.61 19.68 -19.79
C LEU A 11 -15.69 18.85 -18.88
N PHE A 12 -16.27 18.15 -17.90
CA PHE A 12 -15.51 17.27 -17.01
C PHE A 12 -14.89 16.08 -17.73
N ASP A 13 -15.59 15.53 -18.73
CA ASP A 13 -15.06 14.50 -19.62
C ASP A 13 -13.79 15.00 -20.33
N THR A 14 -13.84 16.22 -20.87
CA THR A 14 -12.69 16.87 -21.51
C THR A 14 -11.56 17.16 -20.52
N ALA A 15 -11.89 17.65 -19.32
CA ALA A 15 -10.91 17.94 -18.27
C ALA A 15 -10.18 16.68 -17.81
N MET A 16 -10.90 15.57 -17.63
CA MET A 16 -10.34 14.28 -17.26
C MET A 16 -9.46 13.69 -18.37
N GLU A 17 -9.80 13.92 -19.65
CA GLU A 17 -9.02 13.39 -20.77
C GLU A 17 -7.73 14.15 -21.02
N LYS A 18 -7.76 15.46 -20.78
CA LYS A 18 -6.60 16.35 -20.90
C LYS A 18 -5.82 16.49 -19.59
N VAL A 19 -6.30 15.87 -18.51
CA VAL A 19 -5.70 15.95 -17.17
C VAL A 19 -5.59 17.40 -16.69
N CYS A 20 -6.65 18.17 -16.91
CA CYS A 20 -6.72 19.60 -16.59
C CYS A 20 -7.54 19.87 -15.34
N LYS A 21 -7.15 20.92 -14.61
CA LYS A 21 -7.91 21.41 -13.46
C LYS A 21 -9.24 22.02 -13.91
N VAL A 22 -10.20 22.07 -12.99
CA VAL A 22 -11.50 22.71 -13.21
C VAL A 22 -11.74 23.72 -12.09
N ARG A 23 -12.30 24.89 -12.45
CA ARG A 23 -12.71 25.90 -11.50
C ARG A 23 -14.22 26.14 -11.60
N PHE A 24 -14.87 26.35 -10.46
CA PHE A 24 -16.31 26.61 -10.40
C PHE A 24 -16.70 27.30 -9.09
N HIS A 25 -17.84 27.98 -9.11
CA HIS A 25 -18.55 28.39 -7.91
C HIS A 25 -19.37 27.23 -7.37
N TYR A 26 -19.29 26.99 -6.06
CA TYR A 26 -19.98 25.89 -5.40
C TYR A 26 -20.85 26.39 -4.25
N LYS A 27 -22.10 25.93 -4.24
CA LYS A 27 -23.04 26.14 -3.13
C LYS A 27 -23.14 24.87 -2.29
N ASN A 28 -22.82 24.94 -1.00
CA ASN A 28 -22.94 23.78 -0.10
C ASN A 28 -24.38 23.58 0.43
N ASN A 29 -24.60 22.56 1.26
CA ASN A 29 -25.90 22.27 1.89
C ASN A 29 -26.43 23.41 2.77
N LYS A 30 -25.54 24.21 3.37
CA LYS A 30 -25.90 25.36 4.21
C LYS A 30 -26.16 26.63 3.39
N GLY A 31 -26.06 26.53 2.06
CA GLY A 31 -26.21 27.66 1.15
C GLY A 31 -24.99 28.56 1.05
N GLU A 32 -23.87 28.21 1.66
CA GLU A 32 -22.63 28.99 1.57
C GLU A 32 -22.00 28.83 0.19
N HIS A 33 -21.58 29.96 -0.37
CA HIS A 33 -20.99 30.05 -1.71
C HIS A 33 -19.48 30.14 -1.60
N THR A 34 -18.79 29.41 -2.45
CA THR A 34 -17.33 29.40 -2.44
C THR A 34 -16.74 29.02 -3.78
N ASP A 35 -15.57 29.58 -4.07
CA ASP A 35 -14.77 29.20 -5.23
C ASP A 35 -13.97 27.92 -5.00
N ARG A 36 -13.95 27.06 -6.02
CA ARG A 36 -13.23 25.79 -5.99
C ARG A 36 -12.37 25.68 -7.22
N THR A 37 -11.09 25.40 -7.00
CA THR A 37 -10.20 24.81 -8.03
C THR A 37 -9.93 23.37 -7.62
N ILE A 38 -10.17 22.44 -8.54
CA ILE A 38 -10.07 21.00 -8.28
C ILE A 38 -9.23 20.29 -9.32
N GLN A 39 -8.67 19.16 -8.91
CA GLN A 39 -8.06 18.17 -9.77
C GLN A 39 -9.05 16.99 -9.90
N PRO A 40 -9.84 16.93 -10.99
CA PRO A 40 -10.87 15.91 -11.13
C PRO A 40 -10.26 14.51 -11.28
N ILE A 41 -10.66 13.57 -10.42
CA ILE A 41 -10.09 12.20 -10.38
C ILE A 41 -11.07 11.16 -10.92
N ALA A 42 -12.33 11.20 -10.47
CA ALA A 42 -13.34 10.25 -10.93
C ALA A 42 -14.73 10.90 -11.01
N MET A 43 -15.50 10.52 -12.03
CA MET A 43 -16.89 10.92 -12.19
C MET A 43 -17.79 9.79 -11.70
N LEU A 44 -18.81 10.14 -10.94
CA LEU A 44 -19.64 9.21 -10.19
C LEU A 44 -21.11 9.51 -10.46
N ARG A 45 -21.94 8.48 -10.47
CA ARG A 45 -23.40 8.58 -10.46
C ARG A 45 -23.91 7.93 -9.19
N TYR A 46 -24.63 8.69 -8.39
CA TYR A 46 -25.23 8.20 -7.16
C TYR A 46 -26.75 8.23 -7.28
N ARG A 47 -27.40 7.12 -6.90
CA ARG A 47 -28.85 7.03 -6.83
C ARG A 47 -29.28 7.20 -5.38
N ASN A 48 -29.82 8.37 -5.07
CA ASN A 48 -30.55 8.58 -3.83
C ASN A 48 -31.98 8.01 -3.97
N LEU A 49 -32.55 7.60 -2.84
CA LEU A 49 -33.94 7.14 -2.78
C LEU A 49 -34.92 8.31 -2.88
N ASP A 50 -34.56 9.47 -2.34
CA ASP A 50 -35.49 10.59 -2.16
C ASP A 50 -35.44 11.62 -3.31
N ASP A 51 -34.24 12.02 -3.76
CA ASP A 51 -34.05 13.06 -4.80
C ASP A 51 -33.61 12.50 -6.17
N GLY A 52 -33.50 11.18 -6.30
CA GLY A 52 -33.25 10.50 -7.56
C GLY A 52 -31.75 10.34 -7.88
N THR A 53 -31.40 10.40 -9.17
CA THR A 53 -30.02 10.12 -9.62
C THR A 53 -29.25 11.39 -9.91
N HIS A 54 -28.11 11.56 -9.24
CA HIS A 54 -27.25 12.74 -9.36
C HIS A 54 -25.84 12.36 -9.82
N THR A 55 -25.22 13.28 -10.57
CA THR A 55 -23.82 13.16 -11.01
C THR A 55 -22.90 13.95 -10.08
N TYR A 56 -21.75 13.36 -9.76
CA TYR A 56 -20.74 13.93 -8.88
C TYR A 56 -19.35 13.79 -9.49
N VAL A 57 -18.41 14.58 -8.99
CA VAL A 57 -16.98 14.39 -9.23
C VAL A 57 -16.24 14.24 -7.92
N PHE A 58 -15.47 13.16 -7.81
CA PHE A 58 -14.46 12.93 -6.78
C PHE A 58 -13.14 13.56 -7.23
N SER A 59 -12.59 14.46 -6.42
CA SER A 59 -11.49 15.34 -6.82
C SER A 59 -10.62 15.74 -5.64
N PHE A 60 -9.35 16.06 -5.89
CA PHE A 60 -8.54 16.79 -4.90
C PHE A 60 -8.91 18.28 -4.94
N CYS A 61 -9.30 18.84 -3.80
CA CYS A 61 -9.72 20.24 -3.66
C CYS A 61 -8.55 21.09 -3.18
N GLU A 62 -8.08 22.05 -3.98
CA GLU A 62 -6.90 22.85 -3.62
C GLU A 62 -7.16 23.80 -2.45
N LEU A 63 -8.39 24.31 -2.30
CA LEU A 63 -8.75 25.16 -1.17
C LEU A 63 -8.66 24.44 0.18
N ARG A 64 -9.03 23.15 0.21
CA ARG A 64 -9.12 22.36 1.44
C ARG A 64 -7.97 21.36 1.61
N ARG A 65 -7.16 21.19 0.56
CA ARG A 65 -6.02 20.29 0.47
C ARG A 65 -6.35 18.82 0.80
N GLU A 66 -7.54 18.39 0.42
CA GLU A 66 -8.02 17.01 0.64
C GLU A 66 -8.94 16.56 -0.50
N TYR A 67 -9.21 15.26 -0.57
CA TYR A 67 -10.15 14.69 -1.54
C TYR A 67 -11.60 14.92 -1.13
N ARG A 68 -12.43 15.39 -2.06
CA ARG A 68 -13.84 15.68 -1.84
C ARG A 68 -14.71 15.30 -3.02
N ILE A 69 -15.99 15.13 -2.74
CA ILE A 69 -17.03 14.89 -3.73
C ILE A 69 -17.84 16.17 -3.93
N PHE A 70 -18.09 16.54 -5.18
CA PHE A 70 -18.90 17.71 -5.53
C PHE A 70 -20.07 17.30 -6.42
N ARG A 71 -21.29 17.73 -6.09
CA ARG A 71 -22.51 17.45 -6.88
C ARG A 71 -22.64 18.47 -8.00
N PHE A 72 -22.92 18.02 -9.22
CA PHE A 72 -22.92 18.88 -10.42
C PHE A 72 -24.01 19.96 -10.41
N ASP A 73 -25.18 19.64 -9.87
CA ASP A 73 -26.31 20.56 -9.76
C ASP A 73 -26.05 21.74 -8.79
N ARG A 74 -24.98 21.69 -7.99
CA ARG A 74 -24.56 22.73 -7.05
C ARG A 74 -23.39 23.57 -7.57
N MET A 75 -22.99 23.34 -8.81
CA MET A 75 -21.93 24.09 -9.48
C MET A 75 -22.52 25.17 -10.40
N SER A 76 -21.87 26.33 -10.41
CA SER A 76 -22.09 27.38 -11.40
C SER A 76 -20.74 27.90 -11.91
N GLU A 77 -20.75 28.53 -13.09
CA GLU A 77 -19.56 29.12 -13.73
C GLU A 77 -18.38 28.12 -13.82
N VAL A 78 -18.69 26.91 -14.31
CA VAL A 78 -17.69 25.85 -14.46
C VAL A 78 -16.79 26.17 -15.65
N ILE A 79 -15.49 26.31 -15.40
CA ILE A 79 -14.48 26.60 -16.41
C ILE A 79 -13.34 25.57 -16.35
N LEU A 80 -12.84 25.21 -17.53
CA LEU A 80 -11.64 24.39 -17.66
C LEU A 80 -10.41 25.29 -17.50
N VAL A 81 -9.53 24.94 -16.58
CA VAL A 81 -8.29 25.66 -16.36
C VAL A 81 -7.20 24.98 -17.19
N ASN A 82 -6.46 25.75 -17.99
CA ASN A 82 -5.36 25.25 -18.82
C ASN A 82 -4.10 24.95 -17.98
N GLU A 83 -4.28 24.30 -16.83
CA GLU A 83 -3.24 23.81 -15.95
C GLU A 83 -3.44 22.32 -15.76
N THR A 84 -2.40 21.54 -16.01
CA THR A 84 -2.40 20.09 -15.77
C THR A 84 -1.98 19.76 -14.34
N PHE A 85 -2.31 18.56 -13.87
CA PHE A 85 -1.89 18.07 -12.56
C PHE A 85 -1.31 16.66 -12.63
N PRO A 86 -0.41 16.26 -11.71
CA PRO A 86 0.11 14.90 -11.67
C PRO A 86 -0.97 13.92 -11.24
N VAL A 87 -1.23 12.89 -12.06
CA VAL A 87 -2.17 11.84 -11.70
C VAL A 87 -1.48 10.79 -10.83
N LYS A 88 -1.97 10.61 -9.61
CA LYS A 88 -1.54 9.56 -8.69
C LYS A 88 -2.65 8.52 -8.55
N PHE A 89 -2.27 7.29 -8.22
CA PHE A 89 -3.27 6.30 -7.82
C PHE A 89 -4.00 6.77 -6.56
N VAL A 90 -5.33 6.66 -6.59
CA VAL A 90 -6.21 6.93 -5.45
C VAL A 90 -7.24 5.81 -5.42
N ASP A 91 -7.38 5.12 -4.29
CA ASP A 91 -8.50 4.20 -4.12
C ASP A 91 -9.78 5.00 -3.88
N VAL A 92 -10.48 5.30 -4.97
CA VAL A 92 -11.73 6.06 -4.94
C VAL A 92 -12.81 5.30 -4.17
N LYS A 93 -12.86 3.97 -4.26
CA LYS A 93 -13.90 3.19 -3.56
C LYS A 93 -13.70 3.28 -2.06
N SER A 94 -12.47 3.10 -1.59
CA SER A 94 -12.15 3.26 -0.17
C SER A 94 -12.44 4.69 0.33
N HIS A 95 -12.21 5.72 -0.47
CA HIS A 95 -12.58 7.10 -0.08
C HIS A 95 -14.09 7.29 0.00
N LEU A 96 -14.85 6.69 -0.92
CA LEU A 96 -16.30 6.79 -0.93
C LEU A 96 -16.95 5.98 0.21
N ASP A 97 -16.41 4.80 0.54
CA ASP A 97 -16.76 4.02 1.75
C ASP A 97 -16.58 4.87 3.02
N ARG A 98 -15.50 5.67 3.10
CA ARG A 98 -15.23 6.55 4.25
C ARG A 98 -16.21 7.73 4.34
N VAL A 99 -16.64 8.29 3.21
CA VAL A 99 -17.64 9.39 3.17
C VAL A 99 -19.05 8.91 3.54
N GLU A 100 -19.36 7.62 3.36
CA GLU A 100 -20.63 7.00 3.80
C GLU A 100 -20.84 7.11 5.32
N VAL A 101 -19.76 7.22 6.10
CA VAL A 101 -19.79 7.28 7.58
C VAL A 101 -20.04 8.69 8.12
N ASP A 102 -19.58 9.72 7.40
CA ASP A 102 -19.66 11.14 7.83
C ASP A 102 -20.80 11.93 7.15
N PHE A 103 -21.32 11.41 6.05
CA PHE A 103 -22.38 12.04 5.26
C PHE A 103 -23.61 11.14 5.30
N ASP A 104 -24.72 11.65 5.84
CA ASP A 104 -26.02 10.99 5.83
C ASP A 104 -26.39 10.58 4.38
N GLY A 105 -26.11 9.33 4.03
CA GLY A 105 -26.63 8.69 2.82
C GLY A 105 -25.80 8.75 1.54
N PHE A 106 -24.47 8.52 1.55
CA PHE A 106 -23.73 8.14 0.33
C PHE A 106 -23.42 6.63 0.30
N ASN A 107 -24.37 5.81 -0.16
CA ASN A 107 -24.19 4.36 -0.15
C ASN A 107 -23.37 3.83 -1.35
N LEU A 108 -22.31 3.06 -1.07
CA LEU A 108 -21.48 2.47 -2.14
C LEU A 108 -22.24 1.55 -3.10
N ARG A 109 -23.23 0.80 -2.63
CA ARG A 109 -24.04 -0.09 -3.50
C ARG A 109 -24.88 0.69 -4.50
N ARG A 110 -25.13 1.98 -4.23
CA ARG A 110 -25.90 2.90 -5.08
C ARG A 110 -25.01 3.87 -5.86
N THR A 111 -23.68 3.74 -5.71
CA THR A 111 -22.70 4.55 -6.41
C THR A 111 -22.12 3.79 -7.59
N LYS A 112 -22.20 4.38 -8.79
CA LYS A 112 -21.55 3.86 -9.99
C LYS A 112 -20.45 4.83 -10.42
N ILE A 113 -19.22 4.34 -10.48
CA ILE A 113 -18.12 5.08 -11.10
C ILE A 113 -18.34 5.07 -12.62
N ILE A 114 -18.45 6.25 -13.21
CA ILE A 114 -18.65 6.43 -14.65
C ILE A 114 -17.30 6.46 -15.36
N LYS A 115 -16.34 7.21 -14.80
CA LYS A 115 -15.07 7.49 -15.46
C LYS A 115 -13.97 7.80 -14.44
N TYR A 116 -12.73 7.45 -14.78
CA TYR A 116 -11.53 7.91 -14.11
C TYR A 116 -10.76 8.87 -15.02
N VAL A 117 -10.00 9.78 -14.42
CA VAL A 117 -9.06 10.66 -15.12
C VAL A 117 -8.07 9.84 -15.95
N LYS A 118 -7.75 10.35 -17.15
CA LYS A 118 -6.81 9.68 -18.05
C LYS A 118 -5.44 9.53 -17.39
N GLY A 119 -4.85 8.35 -17.54
CA GLY A 119 -3.55 8.04 -16.94
C GLY A 119 -3.60 7.75 -15.45
N MET A 120 -4.79 7.65 -14.84
CA MET A 120 -4.92 7.14 -13.47
C MET A 120 -4.39 5.70 -13.42
N PRO A 121 -3.30 5.44 -12.68
CA PRO A 121 -2.84 4.07 -12.48
C PRO A 121 -4.02 3.32 -11.87
N GLN A 122 -4.42 2.23 -12.49
CA GLN A 122 -5.39 1.34 -11.85
C GLN A 122 -4.65 0.55 -10.77
N PRO A 123 -5.35 0.04 -9.73
CA PRO A 123 -4.78 -1.07 -9.01
C PRO A 123 -4.44 -2.10 -10.08
N LYS A 124 -3.16 -2.46 -10.24
CA LYS A 124 -2.83 -3.60 -11.10
C LYS A 124 -3.64 -4.74 -10.54
N ALA A 125 -4.63 -5.20 -11.30
CA ALA A 125 -5.25 -6.46 -11.01
C ALA A 125 -4.09 -7.46 -10.85
N PRO A 126 -4.10 -8.31 -9.80
CA PRO A 126 -3.09 -9.37 -9.70
C PRO A 126 -3.00 -10.03 -11.08
N PRO A 127 -1.81 -10.18 -11.67
CA PRO A 127 -1.66 -10.58 -13.06
C PRO A 127 -2.37 -11.88 -13.26
N THR A 128 -3.56 -11.85 -13.85
CA THR A 128 -4.38 -13.04 -13.98
C THR A 128 -4.02 -13.66 -15.31
N VAL A 129 -2.92 -14.41 -15.36
CA VAL A 129 -2.58 -15.20 -16.54
C VAL A 129 -3.53 -16.39 -16.55
N GLY A 130 -4.50 -16.40 -17.47
CA GLY A 130 -5.38 -17.56 -17.72
C GLY A 130 -6.40 -17.88 -16.62
N GLY A 131 -6.77 -16.93 -15.76
CA GLY A 131 -7.68 -17.18 -14.62
C GLY A 131 -6.98 -17.68 -13.35
N GLU A 132 -5.67 -17.88 -13.40
CA GLU A 132 -4.85 -18.29 -12.26
C GLU A 132 -4.18 -17.06 -11.62
N VAL A 133 -4.18 -17.01 -10.29
CA VAL A 133 -3.42 -16.01 -9.54
C VAL A 133 -1.98 -16.52 -9.42
N PRO A 134 -0.96 -15.74 -9.79
CA PRO A 134 0.42 -16.21 -9.85
C PRO A 134 1.10 -16.21 -8.47
N TYR A 135 0.47 -15.58 -7.47
CA TYR A 135 1.07 -15.38 -6.15
C TYR A 135 1.00 -16.62 -5.26
N GLY A 136 2.09 -16.93 -4.56
CA GLY A 136 2.25 -18.06 -3.64
C GLY A 136 2.78 -19.32 -4.33
N GLU A 137 2.60 -20.47 -3.67
CA GLU A 137 3.01 -21.78 -4.20
C GLU A 137 1.83 -22.67 -4.51
N ARG A 138 1.80 -23.17 -5.75
CA ARG A 138 0.88 -24.22 -6.14
C ARG A 138 1.47 -25.57 -5.78
N GLY A 139 0.70 -26.37 -5.06
CA GLY A 139 1.11 -27.70 -4.59
C GLY A 139 -0.04 -28.68 -4.63
N LEU A 140 0.25 -29.97 -4.48
CA LEU A 140 -0.74 -31.05 -4.57
C LEU A 140 -1.67 -31.13 -3.35
N LYS A 141 -1.25 -30.59 -2.20
CA LYS A 141 -1.96 -30.65 -0.92
C LYS A 141 -2.15 -29.25 -0.32
N PRO A 142 -3.21 -29.01 0.46
CA PRO A 142 -3.41 -27.75 1.14
C PRO A 142 -2.43 -27.59 2.30
N ILE A 143 -1.88 -26.39 2.47
CA ILE A 143 -1.10 -26.03 3.66
C ILE A 143 -2.07 -25.67 4.78
N LYS A 144 -1.96 -26.34 5.92
CA LYS A 144 -2.84 -26.10 7.09
C LYS A 144 -2.19 -25.08 8.03
N PRO A 145 -3.00 -24.22 8.69
CA PRO A 145 -2.49 -23.38 9.77
C PRO A 145 -2.06 -24.25 10.96
N SER A 146 -1.04 -23.80 11.68
CA SER A 146 -0.75 -24.26 13.03
C SER A 146 -1.88 -23.87 13.98
N LYS A 147 -1.94 -24.50 15.16
CA LYS A 147 -2.91 -24.09 16.19
C LYS A 147 -2.54 -22.67 16.64
N PRO A 148 -3.52 -21.74 16.74
CA PRO A 148 -3.23 -20.41 17.23
C PRO A 148 -2.65 -20.51 18.65
N LEU A 149 -1.58 -19.74 18.90
CA LEU A 149 -1.07 -19.52 20.25
C LEU A 149 -2.19 -18.90 21.11
N ARG A 150 -2.11 -19.10 22.44
CA ARG A 150 -3.08 -18.52 23.38
C ARG A 150 -3.15 -17.01 23.15
N ARG A 151 -4.36 -16.51 22.89
CA ARG A 151 -4.61 -15.07 22.82
C ARG A 151 -4.36 -14.48 24.20
N ASP A 152 -3.55 -13.44 24.24
CA ASP A 152 -3.49 -12.56 25.40
C ASP A 152 -4.88 -11.94 25.61
N SER A 153 -5.36 -11.92 26.86
CA SER A 153 -6.68 -11.38 27.19
C SER A 153 -6.81 -9.88 26.93
N GLU A 154 -5.69 -9.17 26.82
CA GLU A 154 -5.66 -7.72 26.60
C GLU A 154 -5.79 -7.32 25.11
N TYR A 155 -5.65 -8.27 24.18
CA TYR A 155 -5.66 -7.99 22.73
C TYR A 155 -6.78 -8.76 22.01
N PRO A 156 -7.32 -8.22 20.89
CA PRO A 156 -6.94 -6.95 20.24
C PRO A 156 -7.44 -5.71 21.00
N LYS A 157 -6.77 -4.57 20.78
CA LYS A 157 -7.18 -3.27 21.31
C LYS A 157 -7.22 -2.21 20.22
N LEU A 158 -8.02 -1.16 20.45
CA LEU A 158 -8.12 -0.03 19.54
C LEU A 158 -6.77 0.71 19.47
N TRP A 159 -6.32 1.00 18.24
CA TRP A 159 -5.12 1.77 17.96
C TRP A 159 -5.47 3.11 17.34
N GLU A 160 -4.97 4.17 17.96
CA GLU A 160 -5.08 5.53 17.47
C GLU A 160 -3.67 6.09 17.29
N SER A 161 -3.43 6.76 16.17
CA SER A 161 -2.15 7.38 15.88
C SER A 161 -2.33 8.59 14.95
N PRO A 162 -1.52 9.64 15.11
CA PRO A 162 -1.49 10.78 14.20
C PRO A 162 -0.92 10.45 12.81
N LYS A 163 -0.18 9.35 12.68
CA LYS A 163 0.43 8.86 11.43
C LYS A 163 -0.36 7.71 10.80
N LEU A 164 -1.35 7.18 11.50
CA LEU A 164 -2.29 6.23 10.92
C LEU A 164 -3.05 6.92 9.78
N LEU A 165 -3.03 6.35 8.58
CA LEU A 165 -3.72 6.86 7.39
C LEU A 165 -5.09 6.19 7.20
N ASN A 166 -5.39 5.20 8.04
CA ASN A 166 -6.69 4.55 8.19
C ASN A 166 -7.53 5.24 9.29
N THR A 167 -7.42 6.56 9.43
CA THR A 167 -7.99 7.37 10.54
C THR A 167 -9.49 7.26 10.76
N ASN A 168 -10.23 6.72 9.80
CA ASN A 168 -11.70 6.68 9.82
C ASN A 168 -12.26 5.28 10.12
N THR A 169 -11.42 4.35 10.55
CA THR A 169 -11.85 3.02 11.03
C THR A 169 -11.10 2.71 12.31
N PRO A 170 -11.80 2.22 13.35
CA PRO A 170 -11.15 1.61 14.50
C PRO A 170 -10.15 0.55 14.03
N CYS A 171 -8.87 0.86 14.09
CA CYS A 171 -7.83 -0.10 13.72
C CYS A 171 -7.47 -0.88 14.96
N GLU A 172 -7.33 -2.19 14.83
CA GLU A 172 -6.95 -3.04 15.94
C GLU A 172 -5.44 -3.23 15.92
N CYS A 173 -4.81 -2.96 17.06
CA CYS A 173 -3.53 -3.54 17.40
C CYS A 173 -3.79 -4.93 17.99
N ARG A 174 -3.26 -5.98 17.37
CA ARG A 174 -3.60 -7.37 17.70
C ARG A 174 -2.57 -8.08 18.57
N SER A 175 -1.42 -7.44 18.83
CA SER A 175 -0.39 -8.01 19.69
C SER A 175 0.46 -6.94 20.36
N PRO A 176 1.13 -7.27 21.49
CA PRO A 176 2.12 -6.38 22.09
C PRO A 176 3.26 -5.98 21.15
N LEU A 177 3.63 -6.88 20.22
CA LEU A 177 4.66 -6.60 19.22
C LEU A 177 4.19 -5.55 18.21
N GLU A 178 2.96 -5.66 17.72
CA GLU A 178 2.36 -4.64 16.87
C GLU A 178 2.32 -3.30 17.57
N GLU A 179 1.87 -3.22 18.83
CA GLU A 179 1.81 -1.97 19.58
C GLU A 179 3.18 -1.29 19.66
N LYS A 180 4.22 -2.08 19.96
CA LYS A 180 5.59 -1.57 20.05
C LYS A 180 6.05 -1.01 18.70
N LEU A 181 5.74 -1.69 17.59
CA LEU A 181 6.11 -1.27 16.22
C LEU A 181 5.34 -0.06 15.75
N LEU A 182 4.04 -0.01 16.03
CA LEU A 182 3.17 1.11 15.69
C LEU A 182 3.60 2.38 16.45
N SER A 183 3.92 2.26 17.74
CA SER A 183 4.51 3.36 18.53
C SER A 183 5.79 3.89 17.90
N ALA A 184 6.71 2.99 17.51
CA ALA A 184 7.97 3.38 16.88
C ALA A 184 7.79 4.07 15.51
N LEU A 185 6.74 3.73 14.76
CA LEU A 185 6.39 4.46 13.54
C LEU A 185 5.93 5.90 13.83
N ASP A 186 5.22 6.12 14.94
CA ASP A 186 4.79 7.46 15.37
C ASP A 186 5.97 8.37 15.73
N ASP A 187 7.08 7.78 16.20
CA ASP A 187 8.30 8.51 16.55
C ASP A 187 9.26 8.75 15.36
N ASP A 188 9.12 8.02 14.25
CA ASP A 188 10.04 8.13 13.09
C ASP A 188 9.67 9.29 12.16
N ASP A 189 10.43 10.38 12.18
CA ASP A 189 10.21 11.57 11.33
C ASP A 189 10.21 11.29 9.82
N GLU A 190 10.90 10.24 9.35
CA GLU A 190 10.91 9.84 7.95
C GLU A 190 9.61 9.14 7.55
N VAL A 191 8.84 8.62 8.51
CA VAL A 191 7.53 8.04 8.27
C VAL A 191 6.52 9.17 8.06
N TYR A 192 5.96 9.21 6.86
CA TYR A 192 4.85 10.10 6.53
C TYR A 192 3.53 9.57 7.12
N GLY A 193 3.34 8.26 7.08
CA GLY A 193 2.18 7.60 7.67
C GLY A 193 2.09 6.13 7.27
N TYR A 194 1.16 5.40 7.88
CA TYR A 194 0.99 3.97 7.67
C TYR A 194 -0.47 3.53 7.70
N GLU A 195 -0.78 2.39 7.09
CA GLU A 195 -2.11 1.78 7.04
C GLU A 195 -2.03 0.39 7.69
N ILE A 196 -2.93 0.08 8.63
CA ILE A 196 -3.07 -1.25 9.23
C ILE A 196 -4.01 -2.10 8.36
N GLU A 197 -3.62 -3.34 8.06
CA GLU A 197 -4.40 -4.27 7.22
C GLU A 197 -4.85 -3.67 5.88
N PRO A 198 -3.93 -3.12 5.06
CA PRO A 198 -4.25 -2.15 4.02
C PRO A 198 -5.08 -2.72 2.85
N PHE A 199 -4.92 -4.01 2.52
CA PHE A 199 -5.66 -4.67 1.44
C PHE A 199 -5.50 -6.19 1.47
N LYS A 200 -6.29 -6.90 0.65
CA LYS A 200 -6.21 -8.37 0.49
C LYS A 200 -5.47 -8.76 -0.78
N ILE A 201 -4.52 -9.67 -0.66
CA ILE A 201 -3.77 -10.29 -1.74
C ILE A 201 -4.27 -11.72 -1.92
N PRO A 202 -4.85 -12.09 -3.08
CA PRO A 202 -5.15 -13.48 -3.36
C PRO A 202 -3.85 -14.28 -3.58
N TYR A 203 -3.78 -15.51 -3.09
CA TYR A 203 -2.62 -16.38 -3.28
C TYR A 203 -2.96 -17.87 -3.21
N TRP A 204 -2.03 -18.71 -3.66
CA TRP A 204 -2.09 -20.17 -3.49
C TRP A 204 -1.32 -20.63 -2.26
N ALA A 205 -2.00 -21.40 -1.41
CA ALA A 205 -1.42 -22.16 -0.31
C ALA A 205 -1.51 -23.66 -0.63
N GLY A 206 -0.61 -24.14 -1.50
CA GLY A 206 -0.71 -25.48 -2.06
C GLY A 206 -1.80 -25.55 -3.12
N ASN A 207 -2.81 -26.41 -2.94
CA ASN A 207 -3.94 -26.52 -3.89
C ASN A 207 -5.14 -25.63 -3.52
N LYS A 208 -5.04 -24.83 -2.46
CA LYS A 208 -6.12 -23.99 -1.96
C LYS A 208 -5.87 -22.53 -2.30
N ARG A 209 -6.88 -21.89 -2.89
CA ARG A 209 -6.90 -20.44 -3.06
C ARG A 209 -7.30 -19.76 -1.75
N CYS A 210 -6.49 -18.79 -1.34
CA CYS A 210 -6.64 -18.04 -0.11
C CYS A 210 -6.54 -16.54 -0.37
N PHE A 211 -6.85 -15.75 0.66
CA PHE A 211 -6.54 -14.33 0.72
C PHE A 211 -5.61 -14.11 1.92
N TYR A 212 -4.61 -13.27 1.70
CA TYR A 212 -3.66 -12.80 2.71
C TYR A 212 -3.88 -11.29 2.87
N THR A 213 -3.94 -10.82 4.11
CA THR A 213 -3.97 -9.39 4.44
C THR A 213 -2.64 -9.07 5.10
N PRO A 214 -1.80 -8.20 4.52
CA PRO A 214 -0.56 -7.78 5.17
C PRO A 214 -0.84 -7.00 6.46
N ASP A 215 0.08 -7.00 7.40
CA ASP A 215 -0.12 -6.31 8.68
C ASP A 215 -0.07 -4.78 8.49
N LEU A 216 0.93 -4.25 7.79
CA LEU A 216 1.08 -2.80 7.55
C LEU A 216 1.46 -2.43 6.11
N LEU A 217 1.09 -1.21 5.68
CA LEU A 217 1.72 -0.48 4.59
C LEU A 217 2.28 0.84 5.12
N VAL A 218 3.60 0.95 5.16
CA VAL A 218 4.33 2.14 5.64
C VAL A 218 4.74 3.02 4.45
N ARG A 219 4.54 4.32 4.59
CA ARG A 219 4.90 5.34 3.59
C ARG A 219 5.92 6.30 4.20
N TYR A 220 7.06 6.43 3.52
CA TYR A 220 8.13 7.34 3.93
C TYR A 220 8.08 8.64 3.15
N ARG A 221 8.60 9.73 3.72
CA ARG A 221 8.68 11.06 3.10
C ARG A 221 9.50 11.05 1.80
N GLY A 222 10.54 10.20 1.73
CA GLY A 222 11.33 9.96 0.52
C GLY A 222 10.61 9.21 -0.61
N GLY A 223 9.31 8.91 -0.47
CA GLY A 223 8.50 8.25 -1.49
C GLY A 223 8.56 6.72 -1.49
N ARG A 224 9.44 6.13 -0.67
CA ARG A 224 9.50 4.68 -0.42
C ARG A 224 8.20 4.21 0.23
N LYS A 225 7.70 3.05 -0.23
CA LYS A 225 6.51 2.37 0.32
C LYS A 225 6.88 0.94 0.65
N VAL A 226 6.64 0.52 1.89
CA VAL A 226 7.04 -0.80 2.38
C VAL A 226 5.82 -1.51 2.94
N ILE A 227 5.56 -2.72 2.46
CA ILE A 227 4.60 -3.62 3.07
C ILE A 227 5.32 -4.40 4.15
N VAL A 228 4.75 -4.45 5.34
CA VAL A 228 5.36 -5.08 6.51
C VAL A 228 4.47 -6.21 7.00
N GLU A 229 5.07 -7.36 7.25
CA GLU A 229 4.49 -8.41 8.09
C GLU A 229 5.13 -8.37 9.48
N VAL A 230 4.31 -8.36 10.54
CA VAL A 230 4.74 -8.46 11.92
C VAL A 230 4.65 -9.93 12.38
N LYS A 231 5.79 -10.53 12.73
CA LYS A 231 5.86 -11.93 13.18
C LYS A 231 6.91 -12.11 14.27
N SER A 232 6.72 -13.11 15.12
CA SER A 232 7.81 -13.59 15.97
C SER A 232 8.82 -14.37 15.12
N GLU A 233 10.10 -14.42 15.53
CA GLU A 233 11.11 -15.22 14.83
C GLU A 233 10.70 -16.71 14.73
N TRP A 234 10.00 -17.21 15.74
CA TRP A 234 9.54 -18.60 15.82
C TRP A 234 8.50 -18.94 14.75
N ASP A 235 7.69 -17.96 14.33
CA ASP A 235 6.62 -18.15 13.35
C ASP A 235 7.13 -18.07 11.89
N MET A 236 8.36 -17.59 11.67
CA MET A 236 8.89 -17.39 10.32
C MET A 236 9.05 -18.70 9.56
N GLY A 237 9.39 -19.80 10.24
CA GLY A 237 9.60 -21.10 9.62
C GLY A 237 8.32 -21.85 9.23
N GLU A 238 7.14 -21.36 9.60
CA GLU A 238 5.91 -22.08 9.34
C GLU A 238 5.58 -22.15 7.84
N PRO A 239 5.21 -23.34 7.30
CA PRO A 239 4.95 -23.49 5.87
C PRO A 239 3.88 -22.54 5.31
N LEU A 240 2.87 -22.19 6.11
CA LEU A 240 1.84 -21.25 5.69
C LEU A 240 2.36 -19.82 5.63
N ASN A 241 3.23 -19.42 6.56
CA ASN A 241 3.84 -18.10 6.56
C ASN A 241 4.85 -17.98 5.40
N GLN A 242 5.62 -19.03 5.10
CA GLN A 242 6.46 -19.10 3.90
C GLN A 242 5.65 -18.92 2.61
N ALA A 243 4.48 -19.56 2.50
CA ALA A 243 3.59 -19.37 1.34
C ALA A 243 3.06 -17.93 1.23
N LYS A 244 2.77 -17.27 2.35
CA LYS A 244 2.40 -15.84 2.38
C LYS A 244 3.58 -14.95 1.97
N PHE A 245 4.77 -15.18 2.52
CA PHE A 245 6.00 -14.44 2.21
C PHE A 245 6.31 -14.47 0.72
N LYS A 246 6.24 -15.65 0.11
CA LYS A 246 6.40 -15.76 -1.34
C LYS A 246 5.33 -15.01 -2.13
N ALA A 247 4.08 -15.06 -1.68
CA ALA A 247 3.00 -14.33 -2.33
C ALA A 247 3.20 -12.81 -2.27
N ILE A 248 3.61 -12.28 -1.11
CA ILE A 248 3.85 -10.85 -0.94
C ILE A 248 5.12 -10.40 -1.67
N GLU A 249 6.20 -11.18 -1.68
CA GLU A 249 7.40 -10.89 -2.48
C GLU A 249 7.08 -10.77 -3.97
N GLN A 250 6.29 -11.69 -4.51
CA GLN A 250 5.87 -11.61 -5.92
C GLN A 250 4.98 -10.38 -6.15
N TYR A 251 4.06 -10.09 -5.22
CA TYR A 251 3.22 -8.90 -5.31
C TYR A 251 4.05 -7.60 -5.27
N THR A 252 5.01 -7.47 -4.37
CA THR A 252 5.81 -6.25 -4.21
C THR A 252 6.72 -5.99 -5.40
N ASN A 253 7.37 -7.03 -5.93
CA ASN A 253 8.22 -6.95 -7.13
C ASN A 253 7.45 -6.41 -8.35
N GLU A 254 6.18 -6.77 -8.52
CA GLU A 254 5.38 -6.32 -9.66
C GLU A 254 4.76 -4.92 -9.48
N ASN A 255 4.64 -4.46 -8.23
CA ASN A 255 3.89 -3.26 -7.87
C ASN A 255 4.76 -2.12 -7.29
N GLY A 256 6.08 -2.30 -7.24
CA GLY A 256 7.02 -1.26 -6.83
C GLY A 256 6.96 -0.94 -5.34
N TYR A 257 6.68 -1.95 -4.52
CA TYR A 257 6.75 -1.86 -3.06
C TYR A 257 8.05 -2.52 -2.56
N GLY A 258 8.54 -2.08 -1.41
CA GLY A 258 9.41 -2.91 -0.58
C GLY A 258 8.59 -3.92 0.22
N PHE A 259 9.21 -5.03 0.61
CA PHE A 259 8.65 -5.99 1.56
C PHE A 259 9.63 -6.20 2.71
N GLU A 260 9.13 -6.15 3.94
CA GLU A 260 9.90 -6.40 5.15
C GLU A 260 9.10 -7.28 6.13
N VAL A 261 9.81 -8.09 6.92
CA VAL A 261 9.22 -8.80 8.06
C VAL A 261 9.84 -8.21 9.32
N TRP A 262 9.01 -7.68 10.21
CA TRP A 262 9.43 -7.06 11.47
C TRP A 262 9.16 -8.01 12.63
N THR A 263 10.18 -8.20 13.46
CA THR A 263 10.16 -9.09 14.62
C THR A 263 10.46 -8.34 15.90
N ASP A 264 10.27 -9.00 17.04
CA ASP A 264 10.63 -8.50 18.37
C ASP A 264 12.11 -8.11 18.51
N ARG A 265 12.98 -8.68 17.67
CA ARG A 265 14.42 -8.41 17.63
C ARG A 265 14.87 -7.46 16.52
N THR A 266 13.97 -7.14 15.59
CA THR A 266 14.24 -6.27 14.44
C THR A 266 13.30 -5.07 14.47
N MET A 267 13.62 -4.05 15.27
CA MET A 267 12.80 -2.84 15.35
C MET A 267 13.54 -1.58 14.87
N ILE A 268 13.17 -1.17 13.66
CA ILE A 268 13.02 0.18 13.06
C ILE A 268 14.22 1.18 13.11
N PRO A 269 14.57 1.85 11.99
CA PRO A 269 15.91 2.38 11.74
C PRO A 269 16.12 3.85 12.15
N ALA A 270 16.76 4.06 13.30
CA ALA A 270 17.81 5.09 13.47
C ALA A 270 19.20 4.43 13.68
N ALA A 271 19.21 3.22 14.24
CA ALA A 271 20.41 2.40 14.40
C ALA A 271 21.04 1.91 13.08
N TRP A 272 20.41 2.15 11.92
CA TRP A 272 20.90 1.72 10.61
C TRP A 272 21.74 2.78 9.88
N LYS A 273 22.01 3.93 10.50
CA LYS A 273 23.02 4.87 10.01
C LYS A 273 24.44 4.50 10.44
N GLU A 274 24.62 3.88 11.61
CA GLU A 274 25.97 3.63 12.17
C GLU A 274 26.55 2.26 11.78
N ALA A 275 25.72 1.22 11.63
CA ALA A 275 26.18 -0.12 11.25
C ALA A 275 26.60 -0.25 9.76
N ALA A 276 26.12 0.65 8.89
CA ALA A 276 26.62 0.76 7.51
C ALA A 276 27.89 1.64 7.40
N SER A 277 28.30 2.29 8.49
CA SER A 277 29.48 3.17 8.54
C SER A 277 30.68 2.60 9.32
N SER A 278 30.55 1.40 9.90
CA SER A 278 31.54 0.81 10.81
C SER A 278 32.09 -0.57 10.41
N ILE A 279 31.89 -0.98 9.16
CA ILE A 279 32.66 -2.04 8.48
C ILE A 279 32.88 -1.49 7.06
N GLU A 280 34.00 -0.90 6.65
CA GLU A 280 35.43 -1.10 6.92
C GLU A 280 36.11 0.28 6.99
N GLU A 281 37.15 0.49 7.80
CA GLU A 281 38.53 0.45 7.29
C GLU A 281 39.54 0.47 8.47
N PRO A 282 40.71 -0.17 8.36
CA PRO A 282 41.71 0.29 7.39
C PRO A 282 42.49 -0.82 6.70
N MET A 283 42.45 -0.85 5.36
CA MET A 283 43.62 -1.28 4.60
C MET A 283 44.24 -0.05 3.93
N ARG A 284 45.45 0.27 4.38
CA ARG A 284 46.31 1.34 3.85
C ARG A 284 46.40 1.23 2.32
N PRO A 285 46.40 2.35 1.57
CA PRO A 285 46.86 2.33 0.19
C PRO A 285 48.39 2.26 0.17
N ILE A 286 48.93 1.13 -0.29
CA ILE A 286 50.20 1.14 -1.01
C ILE A 286 49.91 1.69 -2.41
N ARG A 287 50.73 2.66 -2.82
CA ARG A 287 50.66 3.38 -4.08
C ARG A 287 50.64 2.47 -5.33
N ASN A 288 49.88 2.98 -6.31
CA ASN A 288 50.06 2.94 -7.76
C ASN A 288 49.84 1.61 -8.53
N GLY A 289 48.85 1.65 -9.44
CA GLY A 289 49.09 1.23 -10.83
C GLY A 289 48.06 0.31 -11.49
N LYS A 290 47.22 0.93 -12.34
CA LYS A 290 46.69 0.46 -13.63
C LYS A 290 45.63 -0.67 -13.71
N ALA A 291 44.55 -0.28 -14.40
CA ALA A 291 43.75 -0.98 -15.43
C ALA A 291 42.88 -2.20 -15.06
N ALA A 292 41.59 -2.08 -15.42
CA ALA A 292 40.58 -3.16 -15.52
C ALA A 292 40.97 -4.19 -16.62
N PRO A 293 40.47 -5.45 -16.64
CA PRO A 293 39.03 -5.74 -16.83
C PRO A 293 38.47 -7.08 -16.26
N ALA A 294 37.16 -7.26 -16.51
CA ALA A 294 36.37 -8.51 -16.57
C ALA A 294 35.98 -9.21 -15.26
N GLN A 295 34.67 -9.15 -14.97
CA GLN A 295 34.01 -9.75 -13.82
C GLN A 295 33.87 -11.27 -14.02
N GLN A 296 34.73 -12.02 -13.31
CA GLN A 296 34.72 -13.48 -13.23
C GLN A 296 33.80 -13.94 -12.09
N ILE A 297 32.89 -14.86 -12.41
CA ILE A 297 31.93 -15.47 -11.48
C ILE A 297 32.68 -16.28 -10.42
N ASN A 298 32.54 -15.92 -9.13
CA ASN A 298 33.31 -16.52 -8.04
C ASN A 298 32.55 -17.69 -7.38
N TRP A 299 33.08 -18.90 -7.56
CA TRP A 299 32.61 -20.19 -7.02
C TRP A 299 33.00 -20.41 -5.53
N GLY A 300 33.45 -19.37 -4.82
CA GLY A 300 34.14 -19.48 -3.53
C GLY A 300 33.30 -20.04 -2.37
N CYS A 301 32.00 -19.77 -2.31
CA CYS A 301 31.21 -20.15 -1.13
C CYS A 301 30.88 -21.64 -1.05
N LEU A 302 30.86 -22.37 -2.18
CA LEU A 302 30.54 -23.80 -2.18
C LEU A 302 31.73 -24.67 -1.73
N ALA A 303 32.96 -24.25 -2.05
CA ALA A 303 34.17 -25.01 -1.72
C ALA A 303 34.48 -25.02 -0.22
N PHE A 304 34.20 -23.92 0.49
CA PHE A 304 34.43 -23.83 1.94
C PHE A 304 33.46 -24.68 2.76
N ILE A 305 32.20 -24.78 2.32
CA ILE A 305 31.20 -25.60 3.01
C ILE A 305 31.53 -27.09 2.85
N VAL A 306 31.95 -27.52 1.66
CA VAL A 306 32.35 -28.91 1.41
C VAL A 306 33.61 -29.29 2.18
N ALA A 307 34.60 -28.40 2.28
CA ALA A 307 35.83 -28.65 3.04
C ALA A 307 35.57 -28.76 4.57
N ALA A 308 34.69 -27.91 5.12
CA ALA A 308 34.34 -27.95 6.53
C ALA A 308 33.57 -29.23 6.93
N VAL A 309 32.67 -29.69 6.06
CA VAL A 309 31.94 -30.95 6.28
C VAL A 309 32.87 -32.16 6.19
N LEU A 310 33.79 -32.18 5.22
CA LEU A 310 34.78 -33.26 5.11
C LEU A 310 35.76 -33.28 6.29
N PHE A 311 36.18 -32.12 6.78
CA PHE A 311 37.05 -32.02 7.95
C PHE A 311 36.36 -32.50 9.24
N TYR A 312 35.08 -32.14 9.43
CA TYR A 312 34.30 -32.60 10.57
C TYR A 312 34.09 -34.13 10.56
N LEU A 313 33.81 -34.71 9.39
CA LEU A 313 33.68 -36.15 9.22
C LEU A 313 35.01 -36.88 9.45
N LEU A 314 36.14 -36.32 9.00
CA LEU A 314 37.47 -36.87 9.25
C LEU A 314 37.82 -36.87 10.75
N MET A 315 37.52 -35.78 11.46
CA MET A 315 37.77 -35.66 12.90
C MET A 315 36.88 -36.60 13.72
N SER A 316 35.62 -36.81 13.32
CA SER A 316 34.73 -37.79 13.96
C SER A 316 35.11 -39.25 13.67
N TYR A 317 35.80 -39.52 12.55
CA TYR A 317 36.30 -40.86 12.24
C TYR A 317 37.57 -41.22 13.03
N ILE A 318 38.45 -40.23 13.30
CA ILE A 318 39.68 -40.43 14.07
C ILE A 318 39.41 -40.55 15.59
N SER A 319 38.25 -40.07 16.07
CA SER A 319 37.87 -40.14 17.49
C SER A 319 37.03 -41.36 17.88
N ARG A 320 36.95 -42.38 17.01
CA ARG A 320 36.32 -43.69 17.29
C ARG A 320 37.36 -44.81 17.21
#